data_AF-A0A3V7IIR4-F1
#
_entry.id   AF-A0A3V7IIR4-F1
#
_cell.length_a   1.000
_cell.length_b   1.000
_cell.length_c   1.000
_cell.angle_alpha   90.00
_cell.angle_beta   90.00
_cell.angle_gamma   90.00
#
_symmetry.space_group_name_H-M   'P 1'
#
loop_
_entity.id
_entity.type
_entity.pdbx_description
1 polymer ?
#
loop_
_entity_poly.entity_id
_entity_poly.type
_entity_poly.pdbx_seq_one_letter_code
_entity_poly.pdbx_strand_id
1 'polypeptide(L)'
;WLSVLSDLQNRGVEDILIACVDGLTGFPEAINSIYPQTEVQLCVIHQIRNSIKYVASKHHKAFMADLKPVYRAVSKDAAETALDELEEKWGQQYPVVLQSWRRKWENLSAYFRYPANIRKVIYTTNAIESVHRQFRKLTKTKGAFPNENSLLKLLYLGLMNAQEKWTMPIQSWNLTLSQLAIYFEGRLNNVMTL
;
A
#
# COMPACT_ATOMS: atom_id res chain seq x y z
N TRP A 1 12.24 -10.87 -4.10
CA TRP A 1 11.01 -10.35 -4.72
C TRP A 1 10.78 -10.91 -6.11
N LEU A 2 11.77 -10.89 -7.00
CA LEU A 2 11.66 -11.51 -8.33
C LEU A 2 11.12 -12.93 -8.28
N SER A 3 11.67 -13.82 -7.44
CA SER A 3 11.17 -15.20 -7.29
C SER A 3 9.69 -15.28 -6.92
N VAL A 4 9.19 -14.39 -6.05
CA VAL A 4 7.76 -14.35 -5.64
C VAL A 4 6.88 -13.89 -6.80
N LEU A 5 7.31 -12.86 -7.54
CA LEU A 5 6.54 -12.33 -8.67
C LEU A 5 6.55 -13.28 -9.87
N SER A 6 7.67 -13.97 -10.12
CA SER A 6 7.77 -15.05 -11.10
C SER A 6 6.90 -16.25 -10.72
N ASP A 7 6.78 -16.58 -9.44
CA ASP A 7 5.83 -17.62 -8.99
C ASP A 7 4.38 -17.24 -9.32
N LEU A 8 3.98 -15.97 -9.09
CA LEU A 8 2.66 -15.48 -9.50
C LEU A 8 2.44 -15.60 -11.02
N GLN A 9 3.44 -15.25 -11.82
CA GLN A 9 3.38 -15.36 -13.27
C GLN A 9 3.23 -16.82 -13.71
N ASN A 10 4.02 -17.72 -13.12
CA ASN A 10 3.94 -19.17 -13.39
C ASN A 10 2.60 -19.78 -12.99
N ARG A 11 1.89 -19.16 -12.03
CA ARG A 11 0.53 -19.54 -11.62
C ARG A 11 -0.56 -18.94 -12.50
N GLY A 12 -0.20 -18.21 -13.57
CA GLY A 12 -1.13 -17.69 -14.57
C GLY A 12 -1.55 -16.23 -14.37
N VAL A 13 -0.87 -15.48 -13.49
CA VAL A 13 -1.10 -14.03 -13.43
C VAL A 13 -0.40 -13.38 -14.63
N GLU A 14 -1.20 -12.91 -15.59
CA GLU A 14 -0.69 -12.26 -16.80
C GLU A 14 -0.46 -10.77 -16.60
N ASP A 15 -1.35 -10.11 -15.84
CA ASP A 15 -1.33 -8.66 -15.71
C ASP A 15 -1.77 -8.17 -14.33
N ILE A 16 -1.17 -7.06 -13.90
CA ILE A 16 -1.47 -6.35 -12.65
C ILE A 16 -1.61 -4.87 -12.98
N LEU A 17 -2.79 -4.29 -12.70
CA LEU A 17 -3.00 -2.86 -12.95
C LEU A 17 -2.26 -2.00 -11.92
N ILE A 18 -2.45 -2.30 -10.63
CA ILE A 18 -1.94 -1.49 -9.51
C ILE A 18 -1.32 -2.41 -8.46
N ALA A 19 -0.08 -2.15 -8.08
CA ALA A 19 0.58 -2.83 -6.97
C ALA A 19 0.84 -1.87 -5.81
N CYS A 20 0.07 -2.02 -4.73
CA CYS A 20 0.27 -1.26 -3.49
C CYS A 20 1.25 -2.02 -2.58
N VAL A 21 2.48 -1.52 -2.45
CA VAL A 21 3.53 -2.18 -1.67
C VAL A 21 4.02 -1.31 -0.53
N ASP A 22 4.59 -1.93 0.49
CA ASP A 22 5.40 -1.21 1.45
C ASP A 22 6.72 -0.79 0.81
N GLY A 23 7.38 0.23 1.35
CA GLY A 23 8.60 0.79 0.77
C GLY A 23 9.84 -0.06 0.97
N LEU A 24 9.73 -1.39 0.80
CA LEU A 24 10.82 -2.34 0.85
C LEU A 24 11.73 -2.17 -0.35
N THR A 25 13.04 -2.18 -0.08
CA THR A 25 14.08 -2.00 -1.08
C THR A 25 14.00 -3.10 -2.15
N GLY A 26 14.05 -2.71 -3.43
CA GLY A 26 14.08 -3.66 -4.54
C GLY A 26 12.70 -4.22 -4.93
N PHE A 27 11.63 -3.92 -4.19
CA PHE A 27 10.31 -4.48 -4.51
C PHE A 27 9.63 -3.77 -5.69
N PRO A 28 9.57 -2.42 -5.75
CA PRO A 28 9.10 -1.71 -6.94
C PRO A 28 9.88 -2.10 -8.21
N GLU A 29 11.21 -2.24 -8.11
CA GLU A 29 12.08 -2.62 -9.21
C GLU A 29 11.77 -4.04 -9.70
N ALA A 30 11.51 -4.97 -8.78
CA ALA A 30 11.11 -6.33 -9.12
C ALA A 30 9.73 -6.38 -9.77
N ILE A 31 8.77 -5.55 -9.34
CA ILE A 31 7.45 -5.43 -9.97
C ILE A 31 7.60 -4.95 -11.40
N ASN A 32 8.33 -3.86 -11.61
CA ASN A 32 8.53 -3.29 -12.95
C ASN A 32 9.30 -4.23 -13.88
N SER A 33 10.11 -5.14 -13.35
CA SER A 33 10.83 -6.16 -14.13
C SER A 33 9.91 -7.27 -14.64
N ILE A 34 8.96 -7.75 -13.82
CA ILE A 34 8.05 -8.86 -14.20
C ILE A 34 6.76 -8.35 -14.85
N TYR A 35 6.22 -7.24 -14.36
CA TYR A 35 4.96 -6.64 -14.81
C TYR A 35 5.17 -5.15 -15.14
N PRO A 36 5.83 -4.82 -16.28
CA PRO A 36 6.30 -3.47 -16.60
C PRO A 36 5.20 -2.42 -16.77
N GLN A 37 3.95 -2.86 -17.01
CA GLN A 37 2.80 -1.96 -17.14
C GLN A 37 2.11 -1.70 -15.79
N THR A 38 2.56 -2.31 -14.69
CA THR A 38 1.95 -2.12 -13.37
C THR A 38 2.25 -0.73 -12.83
N GLU A 39 1.22 -0.03 -12.38
CA GLU A 39 1.42 1.21 -11.63
C GLU A 39 1.73 0.87 -10.16
N VAL A 40 2.95 1.21 -9.72
CA VAL A 40 3.39 0.95 -8.35
C VAL A 40 2.99 2.10 -7.43
N GLN A 41 2.28 1.78 -6.36
CA GLN A 41 1.94 2.69 -5.29
C GLN A 41 2.65 2.29 -4.00
N LEU A 42 3.37 3.22 -3.37
CA LEU A 42 3.90 3.01 -2.04
C LEU A 42 2.85 3.30 -0.97
N CYS A 43 2.70 2.39 -0.01
CA CYS A 43 1.71 2.55 1.04
C CYS A 43 2.06 3.75 1.94
N VAL A 44 1.25 4.81 1.84
CA VAL A 44 1.39 6.05 2.61
C VAL A 44 1.37 5.78 4.12
N ILE A 45 0.58 4.80 4.57
CA ILE A 45 0.49 4.44 5.99
C ILE A 45 1.81 3.86 6.51
N HIS A 46 2.46 3.01 5.72
CA HIS A 46 3.79 2.50 6.06
C HIS A 46 4.82 3.63 6.08
N GLN A 47 4.73 4.59 5.15
CA GLN A 47 5.58 5.76 5.14
C GLN A 47 5.38 6.65 6.38
N ILE A 48 4.12 6.90 6.80
CA ILE A 48 3.78 7.63 8.02
C ILE A 48 4.35 6.92 9.26
N ARG A 49 4.09 5.61 9.38
CA ARG A 49 4.59 4.81 10.51
C ARG A 49 6.11 4.80 10.58
N ASN A 50 6.77 4.72 9.42
CA ASN A 50 8.22 4.80 9.36
C ASN A 50 8.74 6.18 9.78
N SER A 51 8.08 7.25 9.33
CA SER A 51 8.43 8.63 9.69
C SER A 51 8.41 8.85 11.21
N ILE A 52 7.34 8.40 11.87
CA ILE A 52 7.13 8.59 13.31
C ILE A 52 8.19 7.90 14.19
N LYS A 53 8.90 6.88 13.67
CA LYS A 53 10.04 6.27 14.38
C LYS A 53 11.22 7.22 14.56
N TYR A 54 11.37 8.21 13.68
CA TYR A 54 12.48 9.17 13.69
C TYR A 54 12.08 10.54 14.23
N VAL A 55 10.78 10.80 14.40
CA VAL A 55 10.27 12.01 15.05
C VAL A 55 10.25 11.79 16.56
N ALA A 56 10.74 12.76 17.34
CA ALA A 56 10.71 12.64 18.79
C ALA A 56 9.26 12.65 19.30
N SER A 57 8.97 11.86 20.34
CA SER A 57 7.61 11.65 20.87
C SER A 57 6.85 12.94 21.17
N LYS A 58 7.53 13.95 21.74
CA LYS A 58 6.95 15.27 22.03
C LYS A 58 6.44 16.02 20.79
N HIS A 59 6.97 15.72 19.61
CA HIS A 59 6.59 16.35 18.35
C HIS A 59 5.59 15.53 17.54
N HIS A 60 5.28 14.28 17.92
CA HIS A 60 4.38 13.39 17.17
C HIS A 60 3.03 14.04 16.84
N LYS A 61 2.38 14.66 17.83
CA LYS A 61 1.05 15.27 17.63
C LYS A 61 1.09 16.43 16.64
N ALA A 62 2.08 17.33 16.78
CA ALA A 62 2.23 18.49 15.90
C ALA A 62 2.63 18.06 14.49
N PHE A 63 3.65 17.21 14.36
CA PHE A 63 4.10 16.68 13.08
C PHE A 63 2.98 15.94 12.33
N MET A 64 2.19 15.11 13.01
CA MET A 64 1.07 14.41 12.39
C MET A 64 -0.06 15.34 11.94
N ALA A 65 -0.27 16.46 12.64
CA ALA A 65 -1.24 17.47 12.23
C ALA A 65 -0.78 18.14 10.92
N ASP A 66 0.49 18.52 10.85
CA ASP A 66 1.08 19.15 9.66
C ASP A 66 1.26 18.16 8.48
N LEU A 67 1.45 16.86 8.75
CA LEU A 67 1.56 15.83 7.71
C LEU A 67 0.20 15.45 7.10
N LYS A 68 -0.89 15.66 7.84
CA LYS A 68 -2.24 15.24 7.43
C LYS A 68 -2.70 15.86 6.10
N PRO A 69 -2.46 17.15 5.82
CA PRO A 69 -2.72 17.75 4.51
C PRO A 69 -2.05 17.02 3.35
N VAL A 70 -0.81 16.53 3.51
CA VAL A 70 -0.05 15.84 2.45
C VAL A 70 -0.81 14.63 1.88
N TYR A 71 -1.32 13.75 2.74
CA TYR A 71 -1.98 12.51 2.29
C TYR A 71 -3.51 12.60 2.23
N ARG A 72 -4.11 13.72 2.64
CA ARG A 72 -5.56 13.97 2.51
C ARG A 72 -5.90 15.03 1.48
N ALA A 73 -4.90 15.54 0.76
CA ALA A 73 -5.11 16.49 -0.33
C ALA A 73 -6.09 15.95 -1.39
N VAL A 74 -6.72 16.86 -2.11
CA VAL A 74 -7.66 16.53 -3.19
C VAL A 74 -6.98 16.34 -4.54
N SER A 75 -5.79 16.91 -4.72
CA SER A 75 -4.97 16.82 -5.91
C SER A 75 -3.50 16.58 -5.54
N LYS A 76 -2.71 16.13 -6.52
CA LYS A 76 -1.26 15.96 -6.37
C LYS A 76 -0.59 17.30 -6.06
N ASP A 77 -0.95 18.37 -6.77
CA ASP A 77 -0.37 19.70 -6.57
C ASP A 77 -0.59 20.22 -5.15
N ALA A 78 -1.81 20.08 -4.62
CA ALA A 78 -2.10 20.47 -3.23
C ALA A 78 -1.32 19.61 -2.22
N ALA A 79 -1.06 18.35 -2.54
CA ALA A 79 -0.24 17.46 -1.73
C ALA A 79 1.25 17.86 -1.75
N GLU A 80 1.74 18.31 -2.90
CA GLU A 80 3.11 18.80 -3.10
C GLU A 80 3.33 20.10 -2.34
N THR A 81 2.43 21.07 -2.46
CA THR A 81 2.48 22.31 -1.67
C THR A 81 2.48 22.01 -0.17
N ALA A 82 1.61 21.11 0.30
CA ALA A 82 1.60 20.70 1.71
C ALA A 82 2.90 20.00 2.14
N LEU A 83 3.56 19.26 1.23
CA LEU A 83 4.84 18.62 1.51
C LEU A 83 5.97 19.66 1.59
N ASP A 84 5.93 20.70 0.77
CA ASP A 84 6.85 21.85 0.82
C ASP A 84 6.72 22.59 2.15
N GLU A 85 5.51 22.92 2.58
CA GLU A 85 5.23 23.56 3.88
C GLU A 85 5.71 22.70 5.07
N LEU A 86 5.49 21.38 4.97
CA LEU A 86 5.97 20.43 5.98
C LEU A 86 7.52 20.42 6.05
N GLU A 87 8.18 20.47 4.90
CA GLU A 87 9.64 20.49 4.81
C GLU A 87 10.24 21.81 5.29
N GLU A 88 9.60 22.94 5.01
CA GLU A 88 10.01 24.23 5.55
C GLU A 88 9.99 24.23 7.09
N LYS A 89 8.92 23.68 7.68
CA LYS A 89 8.73 23.65 9.13
C LYS A 89 9.59 22.61 9.84
N TRP A 90 9.72 21.42 9.29
CA TRP A 90 10.33 20.26 9.98
C TRP A 90 11.61 19.75 9.33
N GLY A 91 11.97 20.21 8.14
CA GLY A 91 13.10 19.68 7.36
C GLY A 91 14.45 19.86 8.04
N GLN A 92 14.65 20.95 8.80
CA GLN A 92 15.88 21.13 9.57
C GLN A 92 15.98 20.16 10.75
N GLN A 93 14.87 19.88 11.43
CA GLN A 93 14.86 19.01 12.62
C GLN A 93 14.82 17.52 12.26
N TYR A 94 14.12 17.16 11.17
CA TYR A 94 13.90 15.78 10.74
C TYR A 94 14.27 15.55 9.26
N PRO A 95 15.49 15.91 8.81
CA PRO A 95 15.87 15.89 7.40
C PRO A 95 15.71 14.50 6.77
N VAL A 96 16.06 13.44 7.50
CA VAL A 96 15.94 12.05 7.02
C VAL A 96 14.49 11.66 6.71
N VAL A 97 13.53 12.19 7.48
CA VAL A 97 12.11 11.93 7.24
C VAL A 97 11.69 12.58 5.93
N LEU A 98 11.95 13.87 5.76
CA LEU A 98 11.52 14.63 4.58
C LEU A 98 12.23 14.13 3.30
N GLN A 99 13.53 13.84 3.37
CA GLN A 99 14.27 13.20 2.27
C GLN A 99 13.65 11.86 1.85
N SER A 100 13.20 11.06 2.83
CA SER A 100 12.51 9.79 2.55
C SER A 100 11.18 10.01 1.82
N TRP A 101 10.41 11.05 2.18
CA TRP A 101 9.18 11.42 1.46
C TRP A 101 9.47 11.89 0.05
N ARG A 102 10.43 12.81 -0.13
CA ARG A 102 10.82 13.35 -1.44
C ARG A 102 11.31 12.27 -2.39
N ARG A 103 12.24 11.43 -1.96
CA ARG A 103 12.78 10.34 -2.79
C ARG A 103 11.71 9.35 -3.24
N LYS A 104 10.68 9.14 -2.41
CA LYS A 104 9.61 8.19 -2.67
C LYS A 104 8.36 8.85 -3.26
N TRP A 105 8.39 10.16 -3.51
CA TRP A 105 7.19 10.96 -3.74
C TRP A 105 6.41 10.51 -4.96
N GLU A 106 7.10 10.18 -6.05
CA GLU A 106 6.50 9.68 -7.28
C GLU A 106 5.57 8.49 -7.00
N ASN A 107 6.09 7.44 -6.34
CA ASN A 107 5.28 6.25 -6.01
C ASN A 107 4.34 6.49 -4.81
N LEU A 108 4.61 7.44 -3.93
CA LEU A 108 3.70 7.80 -2.83
C LEU A 108 2.47 8.57 -3.33
N SER A 109 2.61 9.30 -4.43
CA SER A 109 1.58 10.18 -4.99
C SER A 109 0.84 9.58 -6.19
N ALA A 110 1.23 8.39 -6.68
CA ALA A 110 0.62 7.75 -7.85
C ALA A 110 -0.91 7.63 -7.75
N TYR A 111 -1.44 7.36 -6.56
CA TYR A 111 -2.88 7.24 -6.32
C TYR A 111 -3.67 8.52 -6.63
N PHE A 112 -3.05 9.71 -6.66
CA PHE A 112 -3.74 10.95 -7.03
C PHE A 112 -4.25 10.93 -8.47
N ARG A 113 -3.69 10.07 -9.34
CA ARG A 113 -4.19 9.87 -10.71
C ARG A 113 -5.64 9.40 -10.75
N TYR A 114 -6.08 8.61 -9.77
CA TYR A 114 -7.40 7.97 -9.79
C TYR A 114 -8.47 8.82 -9.09
N PRO A 115 -9.77 8.61 -9.39
CA PRO A 115 -10.86 9.25 -8.66
C PRO A 115 -10.98 8.77 -7.21
N ALA A 116 -11.69 9.55 -6.38
CA ALA A 116 -11.75 9.36 -4.93
C ALA A 116 -12.22 7.96 -4.47
N ASN A 117 -13.12 7.32 -5.23
CA ASN A 117 -13.59 5.95 -4.96
C ASN A 117 -12.45 4.92 -5.05
N ILE A 118 -11.52 5.08 -6.01
CA ILE A 118 -10.35 4.21 -6.17
C ILE A 118 -9.30 4.54 -5.10
N ARG A 119 -9.03 5.84 -4.89
CA ARG A 119 -8.08 6.30 -3.85
C ARG A 119 -8.38 5.71 -2.49
N LYS A 120 -9.67 5.71 -2.08
CA LYS A 120 -10.11 5.19 -0.78
C LYS A 120 -9.73 3.72 -0.59
N VAL A 121 -9.77 2.91 -1.65
CA VAL A 121 -9.37 1.49 -1.61
C VAL A 121 -7.85 1.34 -1.51
N ILE A 122 -7.10 2.25 -2.11
CA ILE A 122 -5.63 2.22 -2.07
C ILE A 122 -5.07 2.55 -0.67
N TYR A 123 -5.57 3.61 -0.02
CA TYR A 123 -5.02 4.04 1.27
C TYR A 123 -5.75 3.46 2.49
N THR A 124 -6.83 2.68 2.33
CA THR A 124 -7.49 2.04 3.48
C THR A 124 -6.59 0.96 4.09
N THR A 125 -6.37 1.05 5.39
CA THR A 125 -5.60 0.05 6.13
C THR A 125 -6.42 -1.18 6.49
N ASN A 126 -7.75 -1.12 6.34
CA ASN A 126 -8.64 -2.12 6.94
C ASN A 126 -8.41 -3.52 6.40
N ALA A 127 -8.19 -3.68 5.09
CA ALA A 127 -7.96 -4.98 4.46
C ALA A 127 -6.69 -5.66 5.00
N ILE A 128 -5.56 -4.95 4.93
CA ILE A 128 -4.26 -5.46 5.37
C ILE A 128 -4.21 -5.63 6.91
N GLU A 129 -4.70 -4.65 7.67
CA GLU A 129 -4.70 -4.73 9.14
C GLU A 129 -5.62 -5.83 9.66
N SER A 130 -6.71 -6.15 8.96
CA SER A 130 -7.57 -7.29 9.31
C SER A 130 -6.77 -8.60 9.27
N VAL A 131 -6.01 -8.83 8.19
CA VAL A 131 -5.13 -10.00 8.05
C VAL A 131 -4.03 -9.99 9.11
N HIS A 132 -3.30 -8.88 9.27
CA HIS A 132 -2.26 -8.75 10.30
C HIS A 132 -2.79 -8.96 11.72
N ARG A 133 -4.02 -8.54 12.01
CA ARG A 133 -4.67 -8.78 13.29
C ARG A 133 -4.93 -10.27 13.51
N GLN A 134 -5.36 -11.02 12.50
CA GLN A 134 -5.52 -12.47 12.61
C GLN A 134 -4.18 -13.16 12.86
N PHE A 135 -3.13 -12.79 12.11
CA PHE A 135 -1.79 -13.36 12.30
C PHE A 135 -1.26 -13.09 13.71
N ARG A 136 -1.32 -11.83 14.19
CA ARG A 136 -0.93 -11.49 15.58
C ARG A 136 -1.75 -12.25 16.61
N LYS A 137 -3.05 -12.47 16.39
CA LYS A 137 -3.91 -13.23 17.31
C LYS A 137 -3.49 -14.69 17.41
N LEU A 138 -3.08 -15.31 16.30
CA LEU A 138 -2.67 -16.71 16.24
C LEU A 138 -1.28 -16.91 16.84
N THR A 139 -0.38 -15.95 16.66
CA THR A 139 1.01 -16.05 17.13
C THR A 139 1.20 -15.58 18.57
N LYS A 140 0.34 -14.71 19.12
CA LYS A 140 0.53 -14.13 20.48
C LYS A 140 0.64 -15.15 21.61
N THR A 141 0.07 -16.35 21.46
CA THR A 141 0.10 -17.39 22.49
C THR A 141 1.27 -18.37 22.32
N LYS A 142 2.09 -18.18 21.28
CA LYS A 142 3.20 -19.05 20.93
C LYS A 142 4.50 -18.32 21.25
N GLY A 143 5.28 -18.85 22.20
CA GLY A 143 6.58 -18.29 22.57
C GLY A 143 7.64 -18.49 21.48
N ALA A 144 7.62 -19.64 20.81
CA ALA A 144 8.49 -19.95 19.67
C ALA A 144 7.82 -20.98 18.75
N PHE A 145 8.34 -21.11 17.53
CA PHE A 145 7.96 -22.16 16.57
C PHE A 145 9.15 -23.10 16.34
N PRO A 146 8.92 -24.43 16.24
CA PRO A 146 10.00 -25.39 16.09
C PRO A 146 10.68 -25.35 14.70
N ASN A 147 9.96 -24.88 13.67
CA ASN A 147 10.48 -24.63 12.33
C ASN A 147 9.54 -23.71 11.55
N GLU A 148 10.02 -23.23 10.40
CA GLU A 148 9.26 -22.37 9.48
C GLU A 148 7.94 -23.00 9.03
N ASN A 149 7.95 -24.28 8.66
CA ASN A 149 6.75 -25.00 8.23
C ASN A 149 5.62 -25.00 9.27
N SER A 150 5.98 -25.00 10.55
CA SER A 150 5.00 -24.98 11.65
C SER A 150 4.33 -23.62 11.76
N LEU A 151 5.09 -22.54 11.54
CA LEU A 151 4.55 -21.19 11.42
C LEU A 151 3.67 -21.06 10.17
N LEU A 152 4.17 -21.49 9.01
CA LEU A 152 3.44 -21.43 7.74
C LEU A 152 2.11 -22.16 7.81
N LYS A 153 2.07 -23.38 8.37
CA LYS A 153 0.82 -24.13 8.58
C LYS A 153 -0.18 -23.36 9.43
N LEU A 154 0.27 -22.76 10.54
CA LEU A 154 -0.61 -21.98 11.42
C LEU A 154 -1.18 -20.74 10.71
N LEU A 155 -0.32 -20.01 9.99
CA LEU A 155 -0.74 -18.81 9.24
C LEU A 155 -1.69 -19.17 8.10
N TYR A 156 -1.40 -20.26 7.37
CA TYR A 156 -2.25 -20.78 6.30
C TYR A 156 -3.64 -21.14 6.80
N LEU A 157 -3.74 -21.95 7.86
CA LEU A 157 -5.04 -22.30 8.47
C LEU A 157 -5.77 -21.07 9.00
N GLY A 158 -5.03 -20.13 9.58
CA GLY A 158 -5.55 -18.84 10.00
C GLY A 158 -6.17 -18.03 8.87
N LEU A 159 -5.51 -18.02 7.71
CA LEU A 159 -5.97 -17.32 6.52
C LEU A 159 -7.21 -18.00 5.91
N MET A 160 -7.22 -19.33 5.82
CA MET A 160 -8.38 -20.10 5.36
C MET A 160 -9.63 -19.78 6.19
N ASN A 161 -9.52 -19.82 7.52
CA ASN A 161 -10.63 -19.47 8.43
C ASN A 161 -11.06 -18.00 8.34
N ALA A 162 -10.14 -17.09 8.00
CA ALA A 162 -10.45 -15.68 7.81
C ALA A 162 -11.19 -15.45 6.48
N GLN A 163 -10.76 -16.14 5.42
CA GLN A 163 -11.33 -16.07 4.07
C GLN A 163 -12.81 -16.46 4.06
N GLU A 164 -13.23 -17.45 4.86
CA GLU A 164 -14.64 -17.85 4.99
C GLU A 164 -15.57 -16.69 5.37
N LYS A 165 -15.03 -15.64 5.99
CA LYS A 165 -15.79 -14.45 6.42
C LYS A 165 -15.75 -13.32 5.40
N TRP A 166 -14.99 -13.44 4.31
CA TRP A 166 -14.84 -12.42 3.28
C TRP A 166 -15.93 -12.55 2.22
N THR A 167 -17.19 -12.48 2.65
CA THR A 167 -18.37 -12.64 1.78
C THR A 167 -18.93 -11.32 1.27
N MET A 168 -18.55 -10.20 1.88
CA MET A 168 -19.07 -8.88 1.53
C MET A 168 -18.36 -8.32 0.29
N PRO A 169 -19.10 -7.88 -0.75
CA PRO A 169 -18.50 -7.28 -1.94
C PRO A 169 -17.89 -5.92 -1.61
N ILE A 170 -16.92 -5.50 -2.42
CA ILE A 170 -16.33 -4.16 -2.32
C ILE A 170 -17.41 -3.12 -2.69
N GLN A 171 -17.60 -2.13 -1.81
CA GLN A 171 -18.57 -1.06 -2.02
C GLN A 171 -18.28 -0.32 -3.34
N SER A 172 -19.32 -0.11 -4.15
CA SER A 172 -19.24 0.60 -5.43
C SER A 172 -18.25 -0.02 -6.44
N TRP A 173 -18.03 -1.34 -6.38
CA TRP A 173 -17.07 -2.01 -7.25
C TRP A 173 -17.34 -1.80 -8.74
N ASN A 174 -18.60 -1.84 -9.20
CA ASN A 174 -18.93 -1.65 -10.61
C ASN A 174 -18.51 -0.27 -11.13
N LEU A 175 -18.68 0.79 -10.33
CA LEU A 175 -18.22 2.13 -10.68
C LEU A 175 -16.69 2.18 -10.72
N THR A 176 -16.03 1.56 -9.74
CA THR A 176 -14.56 1.45 -9.71
C THR A 176 -14.03 0.70 -10.93
N LEU A 177 -14.64 -0.43 -11.30
CA LEU A 177 -14.25 -1.23 -12.46
C LEU A 177 -14.41 -0.45 -13.78
N SER A 178 -15.53 0.25 -13.95
CA SER A 178 -15.76 1.10 -15.12
C SER A 178 -14.70 2.20 -15.25
N GLN A 179 -14.31 2.84 -14.14
CA GLN A 179 -13.25 3.83 -14.15
C GLN A 179 -11.89 3.18 -14.46
N LEU A 180 -11.56 2.05 -13.84
CA LEU A 180 -10.31 1.32 -14.14
C LEU A 180 -10.21 0.95 -15.62
N ALA A 181 -11.30 0.58 -16.28
CA ALA A 181 -11.31 0.28 -17.72
C ALA A 181 -10.88 1.47 -18.58
N ILE A 182 -11.22 2.70 -18.17
CA ILE A 182 -10.82 3.93 -18.84
C ILE A 182 -9.34 4.24 -18.56
N TYR A 183 -8.89 4.09 -17.31
CA TYR A 183 -7.50 4.36 -16.94
C TYR A 183 -6.50 3.35 -17.52
N PHE A 184 -6.94 2.09 -17.68
CA PHE A 184 -6.15 0.98 -18.15
C PHE A 184 -6.75 0.41 -19.45
N GLU A 185 -6.92 1.30 -20.44
CA GLU A 185 -7.53 0.97 -21.72
C GLU A 185 -6.89 -0.28 -22.35
N GLY A 186 -7.73 -1.20 -22.82
CA GLY A 186 -7.30 -2.45 -23.46
C GLY A 186 -6.86 -3.57 -22.51
N ARG A 187 -6.57 -3.27 -21.24
CA ARG A 187 -6.03 -4.26 -20.27
C ARG A 187 -7.09 -5.07 -19.53
N LEU A 188 -8.34 -4.60 -19.56
CA LEU A 188 -9.48 -5.29 -18.92
C LEU A 188 -10.43 -5.97 -19.92
N ASN A 189 -10.14 -5.95 -21.22
CA ASN A 189 -11.03 -6.44 -22.27
C ASN A 189 -11.38 -7.94 -22.12
N ASN A 190 -10.45 -8.75 -21.63
CA ASN A 190 -10.66 -10.19 -21.42
C ASN A 190 -11.59 -10.50 -20.23
N VAL A 191 -11.77 -9.55 -19.32
CA VAL A 191 -12.55 -9.71 -18.07
C VAL A 191 -13.86 -8.94 -18.14
N MET A 192 -13.89 -7.85 -18.89
CA MET A 192 -15.07 -7.03 -19.15
C MET A 192 -15.65 -7.39 -20.52
N THR A 193 -16.43 -8.47 -20.58
CA THR A 193 -17.35 -8.71 -21.69
C THR A 193 -18.50 -7.70 -21.57
N LEU A 194 -18.41 -6.62 -22.35
CA LEU A 194 -19.57 -5.77 -22.66
C LEU A 194 -20.48 -6.49 -23.66
#